data_AF-A0A502F6G6-F1
#
_entry.id   AF-A0A502F6G6-F1
#
_cell.length_a   1.000
_cell.length_b   1.000
_cell.length_c   1.000
_cell.angle_alpha   90.00
_cell.angle_beta   90.00
_cell.angle_gamma   90.00
#
_symmetry.space_group_name_H-M   'P 1'
#
loop_
_entity.id
_entity.type
_entity.pdbx_description
1 polymer ?
#
loop_
_entity_poly.entity_id
_entity_poly.type
_entity_poly.pdbx_seq_one_letter_code
_entity_poly.pdbx_strand_id
1 'polypeptide(L)'
;MKTTDSKKATTSKQEVKKGVTKPKSDAASGLTELFEDGLKDIYWAEKALTKAIPTMTKNATSEDLKEALNAHLIETEEHVTRLEKVFELIDQKAVAKKCDAMAGLIEEGKGIIEETEIGVVRDAGIIAAAQKIEHYEIATYGTLRQFAETLGLAEVATLLEQTLEEEKGADKKLTLIAVDAVNLEAAEAD
;
A
#
# COMPACT_ATOMS: atom_id res chain seq x y z
N MET A 1 -20.56 -69.48 -14.30
CA MET A 1 -20.60 -68.34 -13.36
C MET A 1 -19.26 -68.29 -12.63
N LYS A 2 -18.49 -67.21 -12.87
CA LYS A 2 -17.32 -66.67 -12.15
C LYS A 2 -16.15 -67.61 -11.80
N THR A 3 -15.12 -67.60 -12.66
CA THR A 3 -13.72 -67.75 -12.26
C THR A 3 -13.10 -66.37 -12.08
N THR A 4 -12.38 -66.21 -10.98
CA THR A 4 -11.70 -65.01 -10.48
C THR A 4 -10.38 -64.76 -11.21
N ASP A 5 -10.17 -63.55 -11.72
CA ASP A 5 -8.85 -63.06 -12.14
C ASP A 5 -8.37 -61.95 -11.20
N SER A 6 -7.29 -62.25 -10.48
CA SER A 6 -6.55 -61.30 -9.66
C SER A 6 -5.60 -60.49 -10.54
N LYS A 7 -5.83 -59.18 -10.68
CA LYS A 7 -4.82 -58.24 -11.18
C LYS A 7 -4.26 -57.38 -10.06
N LYS A 8 -3.01 -57.69 -9.74
CA LYS A 8 -2.07 -56.99 -8.88
C LYS A 8 -1.90 -55.54 -9.36
N ALA A 9 -2.18 -54.59 -8.49
CA ALA A 9 -1.91 -53.17 -8.73
C ALA A 9 -0.40 -52.92 -8.62
N THR A 10 0.20 -52.40 -9.70
CA THR A 10 1.57 -51.90 -9.70
C THR A 10 1.50 -50.38 -9.79
N THR A 11 1.65 -49.70 -8.65
CA THR A 11 1.73 -48.24 -8.57
C THR A 11 3.11 -47.79 -9.04
N SER A 12 3.20 -47.24 -10.25
CA SER A 12 4.38 -46.51 -10.69
C SER A 12 4.37 -45.11 -10.07
N LYS A 13 5.31 -44.83 -9.16
CA LYS A 13 5.61 -43.47 -8.68
C LYS A 13 6.06 -42.63 -9.88
N GLN A 14 5.26 -41.63 -10.28
CA GLN A 14 5.73 -40.57 -11.17
C GLN A 14 6.45 -39.51 -10.34
N GLU A 15 7.71 -39.25 -10.70
CA GLU A 15 8.54 -38.17 -10.18
C GLU A 15 7.91 -36.81 -10.51
N VAL A 16 7.75 -35.96 -9.49
CA VAL A 16 7.30 -34.58 -9.64
C VAL A 16 8.46 -33.76 -10.20
N LYS A 17 8.45 -33.48 -11.50
CA LYS A 17 9.30 -32.43 -12.08
C LYS A 17 8.72 -31.07 -11.67
N LYS A 18 9.50 -30.29 -10.92
CA LYS A 18 9.30 -28.85 -10.66
C LYS A 18 9.35 -28.11 -12.00
N GLY A 19 8.22 -28.01 -12.67
CA GLY A 19 8.04 -27.19 -13.87
C GLY A 19 7.24 -25.96 -13.49
N VAL A 20 7.86 -24.78 -13.56
CA VAL A 20 7.12 -23.53 -13.69
C VAL A 20 6.36 -23.64 -15.01
N THR A 21 5.08 -23.98 -14.93
CA THR A 21 4.20 -24.03 -16.10
C THR A 21 3.98 -22.61 -16.57
N LYS A 22 4.50 -22.28 -17.77
CA LYS A 22 4.24 -21.00 -18.43
C LYS A 22 2.71 -20.79 -18.51
N PRO A 23 2.21 -19.62 -18.06
CA PRO A 23 0.79 -19.32 -18.14
C PRO A 23 0.34 -19.33 -19.62
N LYS A 24 -0.82 -19.95 -19.89
CA LYS A 24 -1.53 -19.83 -21.17
C LYS A 24 -1.87 -18.34 -21.38
N SER A 25 -1.94 -17.91 -22.63
CA SER A 25 -2.06 -16.50 -23.04
C SER A 25 -3.42 -15.83 -22.72
N ASP A 26 -3.99 -16.00 -21.53
CA ASP A 26 -5.11 -15.17 -21.04
C ASP A 26 -4.91 -14.66 -19.59
N ALA A 27 -4.26 -15.44 -18.72
CA ALA A 27 -4.11 -15.08 -17.31
C ALA A 27 -2.92 -14.14 -17.05
N ALA A 28 -1.80 -14.35 -17.76
CA ALA A 28 -0.62 -13.51 -17.60
C ALA A 28 -0.83 -12.10 -18.16
N SER A 29 -1.48 -11.99 -19.33
CA SER A 29 -1.87 -10.70 -19.89
C SER A 29 -2.85 -9.96 -18.96
N GLY A 30 -3.84 -10.67 -18.40
CA GLY A 30 -4.75 -10.08 -17.41
C GLY A 30 -4.05 -9.60 -16.15
N LEU A 31 -3.04 -10.34 -15.65
CA LEU A 31 -2.24 -9.92 -14.51
C LEU A 31 -1.35 -8.71 -14.83
N THR A 32 -0.76 -8.65 -16.03
CA THR A 32 0.01 -7.49 -16.49
C THR A 32 -0.88 -6.24 -16.58
N GLU A 33 -2.06 -6.35 -17.18
CA GLU A 33 -3.02 -5.24 -17.26
C GLU A 33 -3.45 -4.76 -15.86
N LEU A 34 -3.76 -5.70 -14.96
CA LEU A 34 -4.13 -5.37 -13.58
C LEU A 34 -2.98 -4.71 -12.80
N PHE A 35 -1.76 -5.17 -13.02
CA PHE A 35 -0.56 -4.58 -12.42
C PHE A 35 -0.32 -3.16 -12.93
N GLU A 36 -0.39 -2.94 -14.24
CA GLU A 36 -0.24 -1.62 -14.85
C GLU A 36 -1.32 -0.64 -14.38
N ASP A 37 -2.58 -1.08 -14.30
CA ASP A 37 -3.66 -0.23 -13.81
C ASP A 37 -3.50 0.10 -12.32
N GLY A 38 -3.06 -0.85 -11.50
CA GLY A 38 -2.74 -0.59 -10.10
C GLY A 38 -1.58 0.40 -9.93
N LEU A 39 -0.54 0.34 -10.78
CA LEU A 39 0.55 1.33 -10.80
C LEU A 39 0.04 2.73 -11.16
N LYS A 40 -0.86 2.87 -12.13
CA LYS A 40 -1.44 4.17 -12.51
C LYS A 40 -2.30 4.75 -11.38
N ASP A 41 -3.03 3.90 -10.67
CA ASP A 41 -3.90 4.29 -9.57
C ASP A 41 -3.07 4.74 -8.35
N ILE A 42 -2.06 3.97 -7.92
CA ILE A 42 -1.19 4.36 -6.80
C ILE A 42 -0.32 5.58 -7.16
N TYR A 43 0.16 5.70 -8.40
CA TYR A 43 0.87 6.91 -8.84
C TYR A 43 0.01 8.17 -8.78
N TRP A 44 -1.30 8.05 -9.02
CA TRP A 44 -2.20 9.18 -8.78
C TRP A 44 -2.38 9.45 -7.29
N ALA A 45 -2.53 8.41 -6.47
CA ALA A 45 -2.72 8.52 -5.03
C ALA A 45 -1.58 9.30 -4.37
N GLU A 46 -0.34 8.90 -4.62
CA GLU A 46 0.88 9.57 -4.12
C GLU A 46 0.92 11.06 -4.50
N LYS A 47 0.62 11.38 -5.77
CA LYS A 47 0.55 12.77 -6.25
C LYS A 47 -0.61 13.57 -5.66
N ALA A 48 -1.67 12.91 -5.21
CA ALA A 48 -2.74 13.56 -4.47
C ALA A 48 -2.31 13.79 -3.01
N LEU A 49 -1.62 12.83 -2.39
CA LEU A 49 -1.13 12.91 -1.01
C LEU A 49 -0.10 14.01 -0.81
N THR A 50 0.83 14.21 -1.74
CA THR A 50 1.76 15.36 -1.72
C THR A 50 1.06 16.73 -1.57
N LYS A 51 -0.23 16.83 -1.93
CA LYS A 51 -1.06 18.03 -1.75
C LYS A 51 -1.93 17.98 -0.51
N ALA A 52 -2.36 16.79 -0.09
CA ALA A 52 -3.22 16.60 1.06
C ALA A 52 -2.43 16.73 2.38
N ILE A 53 -1.24 16.13 2.46
CA ILE A 53 -0.41 16.11 3.68
C ILE A 53 -0.11 17.53 4.19
N PRO A 54 0.30 18.52 3.37
CA PRO A 54 0.50 19.90 3.85
C PRO A 54 -0.74 20.51 4.51
N THR A 55 -1.94 20.12 4.06
CA THR A 55 -3.20 20.60 4.64
C THR A 55 -3.44 19.98 6.02
N MET A 56 -3.15 18.68 6.18
CA MET A 56 -3.21 17.99 7.48
C MET A 56 -2.19 18.58 8.45
N THR A 57 -0.93 18.73 8.03
CA THR A 57 0.15 19.31 8.87
C THR A 57 -0.22 20.70 9.39
N LYS A 58 -0.77 21.56 8.52
CA LYS A 58 -1.17 22.92 8.90
C LYS A 58 -2.27 22.95 9.97
N ASN A 59 -3.12 21.93 10.01
CA ASN A 59 -4.27 21.84 10.90
C ASN A 59 -4.01 20.99 12.15
N ALA A 60 -2.85 20.34 12.24
CA ALA A 60 -2.40 19.64 13.42
C ALA A 60 -1.88 20.62 14.50
N THR A 61 -1.98 20.25 15.77
CA THR A 61 -1.44 21.03 16.90
C THR A 61 -0.22 20.41 17.55
N SER A 62 -0.17 19.08 17.66
CA SER A 62 0.97 18.31 18.15
C SER A 62 2.19 18.49 17.25
N GLU A 63 3.33 18.85 17.84
CA GLU A 63 4.59 18.97 17.10
C GLU A 63 5.06 17.61 16.58
N ASP A 64 4.92 16.54 17.36
CA ASP A 64 5.27 15.17 16.93
C ASP A 64 4.43 14.74 15.70
N LEU A 65 3.14 15.09 15.70
CA LEU A 65 2.26 14.81 14.55
C LEU A 65 2.69 15.61 13.31
N LYS A 66 3.01 16.89 13.46
CA LYS A 66 3.50 17.72 12.34
C LYS A 66 4.81 17.18 11.80
N GLU A 67 5.74 16.78 12.66
CA GLU A 67 7.01 16.20 12.26
C GLU A 67 6.81 14.89 11.49
N ALA A 68 5.95 14.00 11.99
CA ALA A 68 5.63 12.76 11.29
C ALA A 68 5.00 13.00 9.91
N LEU A 69 4.04 13.92 9.80
CA LEU A 69 3.41 14.26 8.51
C LEU A 69 4.40 14.92 7.54
N ASN A 70 5.29 15.80 8.01
CA ASN A 70 6.30 16.41 7.16
C ASN A 70 7.36 15.40 6.69
N ALA A 71 7.76 14.47 7.56
CA ALA A 71 8.65 13.39 7.18
C ALA A 71 8.00 12.49 6.13
N HIS A 72 6.72 12.14 6.32
CA HIS A 72 5.97 11.34 5.38
C HIS A 72 5.79 12.05 4.03
N LEU A 73 5.55 13.37 4.00
CA LEU A 73 5.52 14.14 2.75
C LEU A 73 6.80 13.97 1.91
N ILE A 74 7.97 13.97 2.55
CA ILE A 74 9.26 13.76 1.87
C ILE A 74 9.34 12.32 1.34
N GLU A 75 8.91 11.34 2.14
CA GLU A 75 8.81 9.94 1.72
C GLU A 75 7.88 9.80 0.49
N THR A 76 6.67 10.37 0.53
CA THR A 76 5.70 10.40 -0.59
C THR A 76 6.28 11.02 -1.87
N GLU A 77 7.05 12.10 -1.77
CA GLU A 77 7.70 12.70 -2.95
C GLU A 77 8.76 11.77 -3.58
N GLU A 78 9.50 11.04 -2.75
CA GLU A 78 10.40 9.98 -3.21
C GLU A 78 9.63 8.78 -3.79
N HIS A 79 8.46 8.43 -3.23
CA HIS A 79 7.60 7.36 -3.75
C HIS A 79 7.09 7.67 -5.16
N VAL A 80 6.69 8.92 -5.43
CA VAL A 80 6.35 9.38 -6.78
C VAL A 80 7.52 9.16 -7.74
N THR A 81 8.73 9.53 -7.34
CA THR A 81 9.94 9.37 -8.15
C THR A 81 10.28 7.88 -8.36
N ARG A 82 10.07 7.05 -7.34
CA ARG A 82 10.28 5.60 -7.40
C ARG A 82 9.28 4.93 -8.34
N LEU A 83 8.03 5.35 -8.34
CA LEU A 83 7.02 4.87 -9.27
C LEU A 83 7.34 5.26 -10.72
N GLU A 84 7.84 6.47 -10.95
CA GLU A 84 8.33 6.88 -12.28
C GLU A 84 9.45 5.94 -12.75
N LYS A 85 10.36 5.55 -11.86
CA LYS A 85 11.38 4.55 -12.17
C LYS A 85 10.78 3.17 -12.46
N VAL A 86 9.76 2.75 -11.72
CA VAL A 86 9.03 1.50 -11.99
C VAL A 86 8.40 1.51 -13.38
N PHE A 87 7.77 2.62 -13.79
CA PHE A 87 7.20 2.78 -15.13
C PHE A 87 8.27 2.66 -16.23
N GLU A 88 9.44 3.29 -16.05
CA GLU A 88 10.57 3.14 -16.97
C GLU A 88 11.03 1.68 -17.12
N LEU A 89 11.14 0.95 -16.01
CA LEU A 89 11.62 -0.44 -15.99
C LEU A 89 10.67 -1.42 -16.72
N ILE A 90 9.38 -1.07 -16.81
CA ILE A 90 8.39 -1.87 -17.55
C ILE A 90 8.11 -1.32 -18.95
N ASP A 91 8.91 -0.37 -19.43
CA ASP A 91 8.78 0.29 -20.74
C ASP A 91 7.39 0.92 -20.96
N GLN A 92 6.83 1.52 -19.90
CA GLN A 92 5.55 2.23 -19.93
C GLN A 92 5.74 3.69 -19.55
N LYS A 93 4.87 4.55 -20.07
CA LYS A 93 4.83 5.96 -19.64
C LYS A 93 4.15 6.06 -18.28
N ALA A 94 4.73 6.80 -17.35
CA ALA A 94 4.07 7.17 -16.10
C ALA A 94 2.80 7.99 -16.41
N VAL A 95 1.64 7.41 -16.11
CA VAL A 95 0.33 8.03 -16.31
C VAL A 95 -0.47 7.85 -15.03
N ALA A 96 -0.92 8.96 -14.44
CA ALA A 96 -1.78 8.93 -13.28
C ALA A 96 -3.23 8.69 -13.71
N LYS A 97 -3.88 7.69 -13.11
CA LYS A 97 -5.32 7.45 -13.24
C LYS A 97 -5.98 7.70 -11.90
N LYS A 98 -7.06 8.47 -11.87
CA LYS A 98 -7.69 8.86 -10.61
C LYS A 98 -8.06 7.63 -9.78
N CYS A 99 -7.50 7.56 -8.57
CA CYS A 99 -7.85 6.56 -7.59
C CYS A 99 -9.01 7.08 -6.73
N ASP A 100 -10.22 6.56 -6.94
CA ASP A 100 -11.40 7.00 -6.18
C ASP A 100 -11.33 6.59 -4.70
N ALA A 101 -10.66 5.48 -4.38
CA ALA A 101 -10.46 5.05 -3.00
C ALA A 101 -9.60 6.06 -2.23
N MET A 102 -8.41 6.41 -2.74
CA MET A 102 -7.57 7.43 -2.13
C MET A 102 -8.24 8.79 -2.10
N ALA A 103 -8.96 9.17 -3.16
CA ALA A 103 -9.70 10.43 -3.18
C ALA A 103 -10.74 10.50 -2.04
N GLY A 104 -11.43 9.39 -1.76
CA GLY A 104 -12.38 9.28 -0.65
C GLY A 104 -11.71 9.41 0.71
N LEU A 105 -10.57 8.75 0.92
CA LEU A 105 -9.81 8.82 2.19
C LEU A 105 -9.26 10.24 2.45
N ILE A 106 -8.75 10.90 1.40
CA ILE A 106 -8.32 12.31 1.50
C ILE A 106 -9.50 13.21 1.86
N GLU A 107 -10.68 12.96 1.27
CA GLU A 107 -11.87 13.75 1.57
C GLU A 107 -12.37 13.52 3.01
N GLU A 108 -12.29 12.28 3.50
CA GLU A 108 -12.57 11.98 4.90
C GLU A 108 -11.66 12.78 5.84
N GLY A 109 -10.35 12.83 5.56
CA GLY A 109 -9.40 13.64 6.33
C GLY A 109 -9.71 15.14 6.31
N LYS A 110 -10.20 15.68 5.19
CA LYS A 110 -10.68 17.08 5.12
C LYS A 110 -11.94 17.28 5.95
N GLY A 111 -12.90 16.37 5.86
CA GLY A 111 -14.13 16.43 6.65
C GLY A 111 -13.84 16.51 8.14
N ILE A 112 -12.90 15.72 8.64
CA ILE A 112 -12.43 15.79 10.03
C ILE A 112 -11.91 17.18 10.38
N ILE A 113 -11.09 17.79 9.52
CA ILE A 113 -10.54 19.13 9.75
C ILE A 113 -11.66 20.19 9.79
N GLU A 114 -12.69 20.04 8.97
CA GLU A 114 -13.84 20.95 8.90
C GLU A 114 -14.82 20.80 10.07
N GLU A 115 -15.00 19.57 10.56
CA GLU A 115 -16.00 19.22 11.59
C GLU A 115 -15.48 19.32 13.03
N THR A 116 -14.17 19.42 13.23
CA THR A 116 -13.54 19.50 14.55
C THR A 116 -12.94 20.88 14.78
N GLU A 117 -12.76 21.30 16.04
CA GLU A 117 -11.99 22.49 16.39
C GLU A 117 -10.49 22.17 16.48
N ILE A 118 -9.62 23.18 16.31
CA ILE A 118 -8.17 23.02 16.47
C ILE A 118 -7.86 22.52 17.89
N GLY A 119 -7.16 21.39 18.01
CA GLY A 119 -6.75 20.81 19.29
C GLY A 119 -6.69 19.29 19.25
N VAL A 120 -6.62 18.67 20.43
CA VAL A 120 -6.35 17.23 20.62
C VAL A 120 -7.33 16.31 19.87
N VAL A 121 -8.62 16.66 19.82
CA VAL A 121 -9.64 15.87 19.10
C VAL A 121 -9.40 15.89 17.59
N ARG A 122 -9.00 17.04 17.04
CA ARG A 122 -8.64 17.16 15.62
C ARG A 122 -7.37 16.37 15.32
N ASP A 123 -6.36 16.44 16.18
CA ASP A 123 -5.12 15.68 16.01
C ASP A 123 -5.39 14.17 16.00
N ALA A 124 -6.21 13.67 16.93
CA ALA A 124 -6.64 12.28 16.93
C ALA A 124 -7.38 11.89 15.64
N GLY A 125 -8.24 12.78 15.13
CA GLY A 125 -8.92 12.59 13.85
C GLY A 125 -7.97 12.58 12.65
N ILE A 126 -6.99 13.49 12.61
CA ILE A 126 -5.96 13.54 11.56
C ILE A 126 -5.14 12.24 11.58
N ILE A 127 -4.71 11.79 12.76
CA ILE A 127 -4.00 10.52 12.90
C ILE A 127 -4.85 9.36 12.37
N ALA A 128 -6.12 9.28 12.77
CA ALA A 128 -7.01 8.22 12.31
C ALA A 128 -7.20 8.23 10.78
N ALA A 129 -7.33 9.40 10.15
CA ALA A 129 -7.42 9.50 8.69
C ALA A 129 -6.10 9.14 8.00
N ALA A 130 -4.97 9.62 8.52
CA ALA A 130 -3.64 9.29 8.00
C ALA A 130 -3.40 7.78 8.06
N GLN A 131 -3.68 7.10 9.18
CA GLN A 131 -3.53 5.65 9.26
C GLN A 131 -4.40 4.89 8.25
N LYS A 132 -5.62 5.35 7.96
CA LYS A 132 -6.44 4.72 6.91
C LYS A 132 -5.80 4.86 5.52
N ILE A 133 -5.15 5.99 5.24
CA ILE A 133 -4.35 6.21 4.03
C ILE A 133 -3.19 5.22 4.01
N GLU A 134 -2.38 5.15 5.07
CA GLU A 134 -1.25 4.20 5.16
C GLU A 134 -1.70 2.76 4.94
N HIS A 135 -2.80 2.33 5.57
CA HIS A 135 -3.32 0.98 5.42
C HIS A 135 -3.77 0.67 3.98
N TYR A 136 -4.31 1.65 3.26
CA TYR A 136 -4.62 1.52 1.85
C TYR A 136 -3.35 1.33 1.01
N GLU A 137 -2.30 2.11 1.30
CA GLU A 137 -1.02 2.06 0.58
C GLU A 137 -0.26 0.76 0.87
N ILE A 138 -0.20 0.34 2.13
CA ILE A 138 0.36 -0.96 2.55
C ILE A 138 -0.30 -2.12 1.80
N ALA A 139 -1.64 -2.12 1.72
CA ALA A 139 -2.37 -3.15 0.99
C ALA A 139 -2.08 -3.11 -0.53
N THR A 140 -1.99 -1.91 -1.09
CA THR A 140 -1.76 -1.70 -2.52
C THR A 140 -0.34 -2.09 -2.92
N TYR A 141 0.68 -1.56 -2.24
CA TYR A 141 2.08 -1.88 -2.48
C TYR A 141 2.40 -3.35 -2.21
N GLY A 142 1.83 -3.96 -1.16
CA GLY A 142 1.96 -5.40 -0.92
C GLY A 142 1.44 -6.24 -2.08
N THR A 143 0.30 -5.84 -2.66
CA THR A 143 -0.30 -6.50 -3.83
C THR A 143 0.56 -6.30 -5.08
N LEU A 144 0.95 -5.06 -5.38
CA LEU A 144 1.73 -4.74 -6.58
C LEU A 144 3.12 -5.39 -6.55
N ARG A 145 3.78 -5.39 -5.39
CA ARG A 145 5.04 -6.09 -5.17
C ARG A 145 4.91 -7.58 -5.47
N GLN A 146 3.84 -8.24 -5.02
CA GLN A 146 3.60 -9.65 -5.30
C GLN A 146 3.29 -9.92 -6.78
N PHE A 147 2.57 -9.00 -7.44
CA PHE A 147 2.34 -9.08 -8.88
C PHE A 147 3.63 -8.94 -9.67
N ALA A 148 4.48 -7.98 -9.33
CA ALA A 148 5.80 -7.80 -9.94
C ALA A 148 6.66 -9.06 -9.83
N GLU A 149 6.70 -9.72 -8.67
CA GLU A 149 7.38 -11.01 -8.53
C GLU A 149 6.80 -12.10 -9.45
N THR A 150 5.47 -12.19 -9.51
CA THR A 150 4.77 -13.20 -10.31
C THR A 150 5.04 -13.01 -11.81
N LEU A 151 5.18 -11.75 -12.24
CA LEU A 151 5.52 -11.36 -13.61
C LEU A 151 7.03 -11.46 -13.91
N GLY A 152 7.88 -11.81 -12.92
CA GLY A 152 9.32 -11.94 -13.07
C GLY A 152 10.07 -10.60 -13.08
N LEU A 153 9.45 -9.53 -12.60
CA LEU A 153 10.01 -8.16 -12.54
C LEU A 153 10.72 -7.93 -11.21
N ALA A 154 11.82 -8.64 -10.96
CA ALA A 154 12.49 -8.66 -9.65
C ALA A 154 12.98 -7.29 -9.16
N GLU A 155 13.48 -6.44 -10.07
CA GLU A 155 13.92 -5.08 -9.73
C GLU A 155 12.73 -4.20 -9.33
N VAL A 156 11.62 -4.28 -10.06
CA VAL A 156 10.38 -3.57 -9.74
C VAL A 156 9.81 -4.03 -8.40
N ALA A 157 9.79 -5.35 -8.13
CA ALA A 157 9.35 -5.87 -6.84
C ALA A 157 10.20 -5.34 -5.68
N THR A 158 11.50 -5.15 -5.89
CA THR A 158 12.41 -4.57 -4.88
C THR A 158 12.09 -3.10 -4.61
N LEU A 159 11.82 -2.31 -5.66
CA LEU A 159 11.43 -0.91 -5.49
C LEU A 159 10.07 -0.76 -4.78
N LEU A 160 9.09 -1.60 -5.13
CA LEU A 160 7.78 -1.57 -4.49
C LEU A 160 7.84 -2.05 -3.03
N GLU A 161 8.73 -2.99 -2.70
CA GLU A 161 9.00 -3.40 -1.31
C GLU A 161 9.60 -2.24 -0.48
N GLN A 162 10.48 -1.43 -1.07
CA GLN A 162 11.04 -0.27 -0.36
C GLN A 162 9.94 0.71 0.05
N THR A 163 9.05 1.07 -0.87
CA THR A 163 7.90 1.91 -0.52
C THR A 163 7.03 1.24 0.54
N LEU A 164 6.69 -0.04 0.37
CA LEU A 164 5.88 -0.79 1.33
C LEU A 164 6.43 -0.73 2.77
N GLU A 165 7.75 -0.85 2.94
CA GLU A 165 8.38 -0.79 4.27
C GLU A 165 8.41 0.64 4.83
N GLU A 166 8.52 1.65 3.96
CA GLU A 166 8.38 3.07 4.36
C GLU A 166 6.96 3.35 4.89
N GLU A 167 5.90 2.90 4.20
CA GLU A 167 4.50 3.09 4.67
C GLU A 167 4.21 2.37 5.99
N LYS A 168 4.71 1.14 6.15
CA LYS A 168 4.61 0.44 7.43
C LYS A 168 5.34 1.21 8.54
N GLY A 169 6.44 1.88 8.19
CA GLY A 169 7.17 2.76 9.08
C GLY A 169 6.34 3.98 9.48
N ALA A 170 5.68 4.63 8.52
CA ALA A 170 4.81 5.78 8.73
C ALA A 170 3.60 5.44 9.62
N ASP A 171 2.86 4.36 9.32
CA ASP A 171 1.74 3.89 10.16
C ASP A 171 2.18 3.59 11.61
N LYS A 172 3.35 2.97 11.77
CA LYS A 172 3.90 2.70 13.09
C LYS A 172 4.23 3.98 13.85
N LYS A 173 4.80 4.99 13.18
CA LYS A 173 5.08 6.31 13.80
C LYS A 173 3.76 6.96 14.25
N LEU A 174 2.73 6.94 13.41
CA LEU A 174 1.39 7.47 13.75
C LEU A 174 0.77 6.74 14.95
N THR A 175 0.88 5.42 15.00
CA THR A 175 0.40 4.61 16.14
C THR A 175 1.07 5.01 17.45
N LEU A 176 2.40 5.24 17.44
CA LEU A 176 3.13 5.65 18.63
C LEU A 176 2.65 7.02 19.13
N ILE A 177 2.50 7.98 18.21
CA ILE A 177 2.00 9.33 18.53
C ILE A 177 0.58 9.25 19.13
N ALA A 178 -0.29 8.41 18.58
CA ALA A 178 -1.64 8.22 19.10
C ALA A 178 -1.63 7.69 20.55
N VAL A 179 -0.80 6.69 20.83
CA VAL A 179 -0.70 6.08 22.17
C VAL A 179 -0.11 7.07 23.18
N ASP A 180 0.92 7.82 22.79
CA ASP A 180 1.56 8.79 23.67
C ASP A 180 0.62 9.95 24.01
N ALA A 181 -0.16 10.43 23.03
CA ALA A 181 -1.20 11.45 23.27
C ALA A 181 -2.26 10.97 24.29
N VAL A 182 -2.73 9.72 24.16
CA VAL A 182 -3.70 9.13 25.10
C VAL A 182 -3.10 9.00 26.51
N ASN A 183 -1.83 8.62 26.62
CA ASN A 183 -1.15 8.49 27.92
C ASN A 183 -0.97 9.84 28.62
N LEU A 184 -0.71 10.91 27.86
CA LEU A 184 -0.62 12.28 28.40
C LEU A 184 -1.99 12.77 28.90
N GLU A 185 -3.05 12.60 28.10
CA GLU A 185 -4.41 12.96 28.54
C GLU A 185 -4.86 12.17 29.78
N ALA A 186 -4.53 10.87 29.85
CA ALA A 186 -4.85 10.05 31.02
C ALA A 186 -4.11 10.50 32.29
N ALA A 187 -2.87 11.00 32.15
CA ALA A 187 -2.09 11.51 33.27
C ALA A 187 -2.53 12.91 33.76
N GLU A 188 -3.18 13.70 32.89
CA GLU A 188 -3.73 15.02 33.25
C GLU A 188 -5.17 14.96 33.79
N ALA A 189 -5.87 13.83 33.62
CA ALA A 189 -7.25 13.64 34.08
C ALA A 189 -7.39 13.15 35.55
N ASP A 190 -6.27 12.95 36.26
CA ASP A 190 -6.16 12.60 37.69
C ASP A 190 -5.71 13.80 38.55
#